data_AF-W5WBQ4-F1
#
_entry.id   AF-W5WBQ4-F1
#
_cell.length_a   1.000
_cell.length_b   1.000
_cell.length_c   1.000
_cell.angle_alpha   90.00
_cell.angle_beta   90.00
_cell.angle_gamma   90.00
#
_symmetry.space_group_name_H-M   'P 1'
#
loop_
_entity.id
_entity.type
_entity.pdbx_description
1 polymer ?
#
loop_
_entity_poly.entity_id
_entity_poly.type
_entity_poly.pdbx_seq_one_letter_code
_entity_poly.pdbx_strand_id
1 'polypeptide(L)'
;MTVERRASEGHISQEDVRRYTSAGVAIERIARLRGSAIATITSATLDAWAAGAPPPRALAGFHLPLDAQSWLRDLAAVVDTDGSTLLLRALDRLRALDYGIVLSPAPEPVGPLLTVKQTVAAPARTPAHRPDPETARLLVASPPTWAPFANSPSRLGSAQRLWDQLTSTVAEGEVLQVGAGARHEVVTETLRHAAAVVGQGYGLRLMYVDGSEAEPFSLIAPVQRARRAERTIRVGLMSMRHTELDAAVDGYWFRNRLVSTSRTLAETDRFCTATTITKLHELYQAGIGRVELVHTGFEPAVIGFYRGLLTWLADGVGQIEVQPLYLIGDLVEGTLWGARRGAADDS
;
A
#
# COMPACT_ATOMS: atom_id res chain seq x y z
N MET A 1 -22.08 5.25 -11.16
CA MET A 1 -21.41 6.50 -10.72
C MET A 1 -21.59 7.65 -11.72
N THR A 2 -22.52 7.50 -12.67
CA THR A 2 -23.75 8.31 -12.81
C THR A 2 -23.73 9.76 -12.31
N VAL A 3 -23.90 10.67 -13.28
CA VAL A 3 -24.67 11.94 -13.37
C VAL A 3 -25.17 12.61 -12.08
N GLU A 4 -25.60 11.88 -11.06
CA GLU A 4 -26.16 12.43 -9.81
C GLU A 4 -25.14 13.19 -8.95
N ARG A 5 -23.84 12.90 -9.06
CA ARG A 5 -22.82 13.57 -8.22
C ARG A 5 -22.46 14.99 -8.65
N ARG A 6 -22.88 15.44 -9.85
CA ARG A 6 -22.58 16.79 -10.36
C ARG A 6 -23.60 17.87 -9.98
N ALA A 7 -24.70 17.51 -9.34
CA ALA A 7 -25.62 18.49 -8.76
C ALA A 7 -25.10 19.06 -7.42
N SER A 8 -24.08 18.46 -6.83
CA SER A 8 -23.43 18.96 -5.60
C SER A 8 -21.96 19.24 -5.89
N GLU A 9 -21.47 20.41 -5.47
CA GLU A 9 -20.14 21.02 -5.66
C GLU A 9 -18.95 20.20 -5.10
N GLY A 10 -18.94 18.88 -5.24
CA GLY A 10 -17.93 18.00 -4.70
C GLY A 10 -16.67 17.98 -5.57
N HIS A 11 -15.53 18.34 -4.97
CA HIS A 11 -14.21 18.11 -5.54
C HIS A 11 -14.01 16.61 -5.86
N ILE A 12 -13.50 16.31 -7.06
CA ILE A 12 -13.14 14.95 -7.48
C ILE A 12 -11.93 14.50 -6.65
N SER A 13 -12.07 13.39 -5.92
CA SER A 13 -10.97 12.87 -5.09
C SER A 13 -9.95 12.09 -5.92
N GLN A 14 -8.70 12.02 -5.45
CA GLN A 14 -7.66 11.14 -6.02
C GLN A 14 -8.10 9.67 -6.12
N GLU A 15 -9.00 9.22 -5.23
CA GLU A 15 -9.58 7.89 -5.25
C GLU A 15 -10.61 7.72 -6.38
N ASP A 16 -11.40 8.76 -6.67
CA ASP A 16 -12.29 8.75 -7.84
C ASP A 16 -11.45 8.66 -9.13
N VAL A 17 -10.31 9.36 -9.18
CA VAL A 17 -9.34 9.26 -10.29
C VAL A 17 -8.77 7.85 -10.40
N ARG A 18 -8.30 7.24 -9.30
CA ARG A 18 -7.72 5.88 -9.32
C ARG A 18 -8.74 4.80 -9.70
N ARG A 19 -9.98 4.89 -9.20
CA ARG A 19 -11.07 3.99 -9.60
C ARG A 19 -11.40 4.13 -11.08
N TYR A 20 -11.39 5.36 -11.57
CA TYR A 20 -11.62 5.65 -12.98
C TYR A 20 -10.49 5.14 -13.87
N THR A 21 -9.22 5.30 -13.46
CA THR A 21 -8.05 4.73 -14.16
C THR A 21 -8.09 3.21 -14.18
N SER A 22 -8.43 2.57 -13.05
CA SER A 22 -8.54 1.11 -12.96
C SER A 22 -9.68 0.55 -13.82
N ALA A 23 -10.82 1.25 -13.85
CA ALA A 23 -11.92 0.93 -14.75
C ALA A 23 -11.53 1.14 -16.23
N GLY A 24 -10.80 2.21 -16.54
CA GLY A 24 -10.27 2.49 -17.89
C GLY A 24 -9.37 1.36 -18.39
N VAL A 25 -8.41 0.91 -17.58
CA VAL A 25 -7.52 -0.22 -17.92
C VAL A 25 -8.29 -1.52 -18.12
N ALA A 26 -9.30 -1.80 -17.28
CA ALA A 26 -10.12 -3.01 -17.42
C ALA A 26 -10.98 -2.99 -18.70
N ILE A 27 -11.60 -1.84 -19.01
CA ILE A 27 -12.42 -1.66 -20.22
C ILE A 27 -11.53 -1.71 -21.47
N GLU A 28 -10.35 -1.10 -21.44
CA GLU A 28 -9.36 -1.17 -22.52
C GLU A 28 -8.96 -2.63 -22.81
N ARG A 29 -8.68 -3.40 -21.76
CA ARG A 29 -8.33 -4.82 -21.89
C ARG A 29 -9.46 -5.63 -22.53
N ILE A 30 -10.71 -5.41 -22.12
CA ILE A 30 -11.89 -6.08 -22.70
C ILE A 30 -12.09 -5.67 -24.17
N ALA A 31 -11.91 -4.40 -24.51
CA ALA A 31 -12.02 -3.91 -25.88
C ALA A 31 -10.95 -4.51 -26.80
N ARG A 32 -9.69 -4.59 -26.36
CA ARG A 32 -8.61 -5.28 -27.11
C ARG A 32 -8.95 -6.75 -27.36
N LEU A 33 -9.47 -7.44 -26.36
CA LEU A 33 -9.87 -8.85 -26.48
C LEU A 33 -11.02 -9.05 -27.48
N ARG A 34 -11.88 -8.05 -27.66
CA ARG A 34 -13.02 -8.07 -28.60
C ARG A 34 -12.68 -7.49 -29.98
N GLY A 35 -11.42 -7.15 -30.24
CA GLY A 35 -11.01 -6.51 -31.49
C GLY A 35 -11.58 -5.10 -31.69
N SER A 36 -12.10 -4.48 -30.64
CA SER A 36 -12.66 -3.13 -30.69
C SER A 36 -11.54 -2.09 -30.70
N ALA A 37 -11.66 -1.08 -31.57
CA ALA A 37 -10.68 -0.01 -31.64
C ALA A 37 -10.73 0.86 -30.37
N ILE A 38 -9.55 1.22 -29.86
CA ILE A 38 -9.40 2.07 -28.68
C ILE A 38 -8.77 3.39 -29.14
N ALA A 39 -9.38 4.50 -28.75
CA ALA A 39 -8.81 5.83 -28.92
C ALA A 39 -8.56 6.43 -27.53
N THR A 40 -7.36 6.97 -27.32
CA THR A 40 -6.97 7.57 -26.05
C THR A 40 -7.07 9.08 -26.18
N ILE A 41 -7.74 9.75 -25.23
CA ILE A 41 -7.94 11.21 -25.24
C ILE A 41 -7.17 11.82 -24.07
N THR A 42 -6.32 12.82 -24.35
CA THR A 42 -5.49 13.48 -23.32
C THR A 42 -6.24 14.61 -22.61
N SER A 43 -5.70 15.08 -21.48
CA SER A 43 -6.25 16.26 -20.79
C SER A 43 -6.22 17.52 -21.64
N ALA A 44 -5.16 17.73 -22.41
CA ALA A 44 -5.02 18.87 -23.31
C ALA A 44 -6.15 18.92 -24.36
N THR A 45 -6.55 17.75 -24.89
CA THR A 45 -7.69 17.63 -25.80
C THR A 45 -9.03 18.01 -25.13
N LEU A 46 -9.19 17.70 -23.84
CA LEU A 46 -10.41 18.01 -23.10
C LEU A 46 -10.51 19.49 -22.74
N ASP A 47 -9.38 20.15 -22.53
CA ASP A 47 -9.31 21.56 -22.12
C ASP A 47 -9.45 22.53 -23.31
N ALA A 48 -9.16 22.10 -24.54
CA ALA A 48 -9.39 22.86 -25.77
C ALA A 48 -10.86 22.86 -26.24
N TRP A 49 -11.75 22.17 -25.53
CA TRP A 49 -13.16 21.98 -25.92
C TRP A 49 -14.00 23.24 -25.65
N ALA A 50 -14.75 23.70 -26.65
CA ALA A 50 -15.49 24.96 -26.59
C ALA A 50 -16.55 25.00 -25.47
N ALA A 51 -16.64 26.14 -24.78
CA ALA A 51 -17.61 26.39 -23.72
C ALA A 51 -19.04 26.44 -24.29
N GLY A 52 -19.88 25.47 -23.92
CA GLY A 52 -21.30 25.41 -24.31
C GLY A 52 -21.77 24.03 -24.79
N ALA A 53 -20.85 23.12 -25.12
CA ALA A 53 -21.15 21.72 -25.38
C ALA A 53 -20.94 20.86 -24.10
N PRO A 54 -21.71 19.77 -23.90
CA PRO A 54 -21.59 18.96 -22.69
C PRO A 54 -20.15 18.45 -22.51
N PRO A 55 -19.58 18.54 -21.29
CA PRO A 55 -18.15 18.35 -21.09
C PRO A 55 -17.71 16.90 -21.34
N PRO A 56 -16.68 16.65 -22.16
CA PRO A 56 -16.24 15.32 -22.58
C PRO A 56 -15.76 14.42 -21.42
N ARG A 57 -15.39 15.00 -20.26
CA ARG A 57 -15.04 14.23 -19.05
C ARG A 57 -16.20 13.42 -18.45
N ALA A 58 -17.46 13.71 -18.82
CA ALA A 58 -18.60 12.91 -18.39
C ALA A 58 -18.69 11.53 -19.09
N LEU A 59 -17.82 11.25 -20.06
CA LEU A 59 -18.04 10.20 -21.06
C LEU A 59 -16.88 9.22 -21.26
N ALA A 60 -15.86 9.10 -20.38
CA ALA A 60 -15.03 7.89 -20.48
C ALA A 60 -15.89 6.66 -20.17
N GLY A 61 -15.85 5.71 -21.09
CA GLY A 61 -16.81 4.61 -21.16
C GLY A 61 -16.84 4.01 -22.56
N PHE A 62 -17.67 2.98 -22.73
CA PHE A 62 -17.92 2.32 -24.00
C PHE A 62 -19.09 3.01 -24.70
N HIS A 63 -18.90 3.47 -25.93
CA HIS A 63 -19.94 4.11 -26.74
C HIS A 63 -20.37 3.20 -27.88
N LEU A 64 -21.70 3.13 -28.09
CA LEU A 64 -22.28 2.34 -29.18
C LEU A 64 -22.03 3.04 -30.53
N PRO A 65 -21.97 2.27 -31.64
CA PRO A 65 -21.58 2.78 -32.96
C PRO A 65 -22.42 3.95 -33.49
N LEU A 66 -23.70 4.01 -33.16
CA LEU A 66 -24.63 5.03 -33.66
C LEU A 66 -24.38 6.41 -33.01
N ASP A 67 -24.02 6.43 -31.73
CA ASP A 67 -23.84 7.66 -30.96
C ASP A 67 -22.40 8.22 -31.10
N ALA A 68 -21.44 7.35 -31.42
CA ALA A 68 -20.02 7.72 -31.51
C ALA A 68 -19.67 8.51 -32.80
N GLN A 69 -20.45 8.38 -33.87
CA GLN A 69 -20.06 8.89 -35.20
C GLN A 69 -20.14 10.41 -35.37
N SER A 70 -21.22 11.04 -34.92
CA SER A 70 -21.33 12.52 -34.93
C SER A 70 -20.30 13.12 -34.00
N TRP A 71 -20.18 12.54 -32.81
CA TRP A 71 -19.28 13.01 -31.78
C TRP A 71 -17.79 12.93 -32.16
N LEU A 72 -17.31 11.82 -32.75
CA LEU A 72 -15.92 11.71 -33.22
C LEU A 72 -15.57 12.73 -34.30
N ARG A 73 -16.55 13.08 -35.15
CA ARG A 73 -16.38 14.08 -36.20
C ARG A 73 -16.23 15.47 -35.59
N ASP A 74 -17.06 15.78 -34.60
CA ASP A 74 -16.99 17.06 -33.88
C ASP A 74 -15.68 17.17 -33.08
N LEU A 75 -15.23 16.08 -32.46
CA LEU A 75 -13.94 16.04 -31.75
C LEU A 75 -12.75 16.17 -32.72
N ALA A 76 -12.78 15.48 -33.86
CA ALA A 76 -11.72 15.56 -34.87
C ALA A 76 -11.54 16.99 -35.43
N ALA A 77 -12.59 17.81 -35.39
CA ALA A 77 -12.54 19.20 -35.86
C ALA A 77 -11.82 20.16 -34.89
N VAL A 78 -11.61 19.77 -33.63
CA VAL A 78 -11.09 20.64 -32.57
C VAL A 78 -9.75 20.18 -31.98
N VAL A 79 -9.22 19.05 -32.44
CA VAL A 79 -7.90 18.54 -32.05
C VAL A 79 -6.84 18.88 -33.09
N ASP A 80 -5.57 18.74 -32.73
CA ASP A 80 -4.45 18.92 -33.64
C ASP A 80 -4.49 17.95 -34.84
N THR A 81 -3.70 18.23 -35.87
CA THR A 81 -3.75 17.50 -37.16
C THR A 81 -3.50 15.99 -36.99
N ASP A 82 -2.58 15.61 -36.10
CA ASP A 82 -2.24 14.21 -35.84
C ASP A 82 -3.37 13.51 -35.07
N GLY A 83 -3.94 14.15 -34.05
CA GLY A 83 -5.10 13.65 -33.31
C GLY A 83 -6.34 13.53 -34.19
N SER A 84 -6.58 14.52 -35.05
CA SER A 84 -7.70 14.54 -36.00
C SER A 84 -7.63 13.36 -36.96
N THR A 85 -6.44 13.10 -37.53
CA THR A 85 -6.20 11.97 -38.43
C THR A 85 -6.46 10.63 -37.75
N LEU A 86 -6.07 10.49 -36.48
CA LEU A 86 -6.29 9.28 -35.70
C LEU A 86 -7.78 9.05 -35.40
N LEU A 87 -8.52 10.10 -35.06
CA LEU A 87 -9.96 10.03 -34.80
C LEU A 87 -10.78 9.75 -36.06
N LEU A 88 -10.40 10.32 -37.20
CA LEU A 88 -11.05 10.04 -38.49
C LEU A 88 -10.80 8.59 -38.94
N ARG A 89 -9.59 8.05 -38.73
CA ARG A 89 -9.32 6.62 -38.97
C ARG A 89 -10.13 5.70 -38.04
N ALA A 90 -10.35 6.12 -36.79
CA ALA A 90 -11.21 5.38 -35.86
C ALA A 90 -12.68 5.42 -36.29
N LEU A 91 -13.16 6.57 -36.80
CA LEU A 91 -14.50 6.74 -37.36
C LEU A 91 -14.71 5.86 -38.61
N ASP A 92 -13.74 5.80 -39.51
CA ASP A 92 -13.83 4.94 -40.71
C ASP A 92 -13.85 3.45 -40.35
N ARG A 93 -13.11 3.05 -39.32
CA ARG A 93 -13.14 1.67 -38.80
C ARG A 93 -14.46 1.32 -38.12
N LEU A 94 -15.04 2.24 -37.35
CA LEU A 94 -16.39 2.08 -36.77
C LEU A 94 -17.47 1.85 -37.83
N ARG A 95 -17.36 2.54 -38.96
CA ARG A 95 -18.30 2.37 -40.08
C ARG A 95 -18.13 1.04 -40.80
N ALA A 96 -16.90 0.51 -40.82
CA ALA A 96 -16.58 -0.74 -41.49
C ALA A 96 -16.83 -1.98 -40.62
N LEU A 97 -16.73 -1.85 -39.30
CA LEU A 97 -16.81 -2.95 -38.34
C LEU A 97 -17.76 -2.53 -37.23
N ASP A 98 -18.90 -3.23 -37.10
CA ASP A 98 -20.07 -2.93 -36.24
C ASP A 98 -19.78 -3.00 -34.71
N TYR A 99 -18.60 -2.58 -34.28
CA TYR A 99 -18.10 -2.60 -32.90
C TYR A 99 -18.12 -1.18 -32.30
N GLY A 100 -18.19 -1.04 -30.98
CA GLY A 100 -18.11 0.26 -30.30
C GLY A 100 -16.69 0.81 -30.14
N ILE A 101 -16.55 2.08 -29.75
CA ILE A 101 -15.28 2.70 -29.38
C ILE A 101 -15.17 2.85 -27.87
N VAL A 102 -13.98 2.54 -27.35
CA VAL A 102 -13.60 2.88 -25.97
C VAL A 102 -12.69 4.10 -25.99
N LEU A 103 -13.10 5.09 -25.20
CA LEU A 103 -12.31 6.27 -24.92
C LEU A 103 -11.71 6.12 -23.53
N SER A 104 -10.41 5.85 -23.49
CA SER A 104 -9.66 5.92 -22.24
C SER A 104 -9.08 7.32 -22.10
N PRO A 105 -9.18 7.97 -20.92
CA PRO A 105 -8.33 9.12 -20.66
C PRO A 105 -6.88 8.64 -20.73
N ALA A 106 -6.02 9.33 -21.48
CA ALA A 106 -4.60 9.21 -21.24
C ALA A 106 -4.36 9.73 -19.82
N PRO A 107 -3.63 9.01 -18.97
CA PRO A 107 -3.10 9.61 -17.75
C PRO A 107 -2.03 10.62 -18.18
N GLU A 108 -2.43 11.83 -18.55
CA GLU A 108 -1.54 12.97 -18.45
C GLU A 108 -1.67 13.55 -17.04
N PRO A 109 -0.55 13.99 -16.44
CA PRO A 109 -0.55 14.58 -15.11
C PRO A 109 -1.37 15.87 -15.15
N VAL A 110 -2.61 15.83 -14.66
CA VAL A 110 -3.46 17.01 -14.60
C VAL A 110 -3.10 17.86 -13.38
N GLY A 111 -2.41 18.96 -13.65
CA GLY A 111 -2.13 20.06 -12.73
C GLY A 111 -0.64 20.43 -12.76
N PRO A 112 -0.26 21.68 -12.43
CA PRO A 112 1.10 21.91 -11.98
C PRO A 112 1.32 20.90 -10.85
N LEU A 113 2.54 20.41 -10.67
CA LEU A 113 2.94 19.96 -9.34
C LEU A 113 2.26 20.92 -8.37
N LEU A 114 1.42 20.41 -7.48
CA LEU A 114 1.15 21.12 -6.27
C LEU A 114 2.54 21.27 -5.62
N THR A 115 3.28 22.29 -6.05
CA THR A 115 3.86 23.30 -5.20
C THR A 115 2.72 23.88 -4.39
N VAL A 116 2.08 23.03 -3.61
CA VAL A 116 1.80 23.31 -2.23
C VAL A 116 3.18 23.73 -1.70
N LYS A 117 3.46 25.03 -1.82
CA LYS A 117 4.06 25.78 -0.72
C LYS A 117 3.05 25.76 0.45
N GLN A 118 2.58 24.58 0.88
CA GLN A 118 2.86 24.30 2.26
C GLN A 118 4.35 23.98 2.19
N THR A 119 5.13 24.99 2.54
CA THR A 119 6.10 24.79 3.58
C THR A 119 5.36 24.09 4.74
N VAL A 120 5.03 22.81 4.59
CA VAL A 120 5.26 21.86 5.67
C VAL A 120 6.74 22.09 5.85
N ALA A 121 7.10 22.89 6.85
CA ALA A 121 8.48 23.03 7.25
C ALA A 121 9.03 21.62 7.18
N ALA A 122 10.04 21.39 6.32
CA ALA A 122 10.66 20.08 6.18
C ALA A 122 10.77 19.55 7.62
N PRO A 123 10.05 18.46 7.96
CA PRO A 123 9.85 18.07 9.34
C PRO A 123 11.20 18.18 10.00
N ALA A 124 11.29 19.05 11.03
CA ALA A 124 12.56 19.53 11.55
C ALA A 124 13.51 18.33 11.61
N ARG A 125 14.56 18.34 10.76
CA ARG A 125 15.41 17.16 10.50
C ARG A 125 15.58 16.46 11.83
N THR A 126 14.95 15.29 11.98
CA THR A 126 15.10 14.51 13.20
C THR A 126 16.60 14.37 13.36
N PRO A 127 17.20 14.81 14.48
CA PRO A 127 18.64 14.83 14.63
C PRO A 127 19.16 13.45 14.21
N ALA A 128 20.14 13.44 13.30
CA ALA A 128 20.67 12.20 12.75
C ALA A 128 20.89 11.23 13.91
N HIS A 129 20.22 10.08 13.88
CA HIS A 129 20.42 9.07 14.90
C HIS A 129 21.91 8.75 14.89
N ARG A 130 22.55 8.81 16.06
CA ARG A 130 23.98 8.53 16.12
C ARG A 130 24.22 7.10 15.63
N PRO A 131 25.26 6.87 14.81
CA PRO A 131 25.74 5.54 14.49
C PRO A 131 25.80 4.67 15.75
N ASP A 132 25.33 3.43 15.66
CA ASP A 132 25.36 2.48 16.77
C ASP A 132 26.10 1.20 16.35
N PRO A 133 27.44 1.23 16.41
CA PRO A 133 28.25 0.10 15.99
C PRO A 133 28.08 -1.13 16.90
N GLU A 134 27.60 -0.96 18.13
CA GLU A 134 27.33 -2.08 19.04
C GLU A 134 26.08 -2.84 18.61
N THR A 135 24.97 -2.12 18.38
CA THR A 135 23.73 -2.70 17.83
C THR A 135 24.00 -3.37 16.48
N ALA A 136 24.79 -2.73 15.60
CA ALA A 136 25.17 -3.33 14.32
C ALA A 136 25.96 -4.65 14.49
N ARG A 137 26.91 -4.71 15.43
CA ARG A 137 27.66 -5.94 15.73
C ARG A 137 26.76 -7.06 16.23
N LEU A 138 25.77 -6.75 17.08
CA LEU A 138 24.81 -7.75 17.57
C LEU A 138 23.99 -8.35 16.43
N LEU A 139 23.51 -7.51 15.51
CA LEU A 139 22.77 -7.95 14.33
C LEU A 139 23.66 -8.82 13.43
N VAL A 140 24.89 -8.39 13.12
CA VAL A 140 25.82 -9.18 12.29
C VAL A 140 26.15 -10.54 12.93
N ALA A 141 26.32 -10.58 14.26
CA ALA A 141 26.62 -11.81 14.98
C ALA A 141 25.43 -12.79 15.06
N SER A 142 24.20 -12.32 14.82
CA SER A 142 22.97 -13.10 14.96
C SER A 142 22.12 -13.05 13.70
N PRO A 143 22.58 -13.59 12.55
CA PRO A 143 21.78 -13.59 11.34
C PRO A 143 20.52 -14.48 11.50
N PRO A 144 19.39 -14.07 10.93
CA PRO A 144 18.16 -14.88 10.90
C PRO A 144 18.31 -16.14 10.03
N THR A 145 17.58 -17.20 10.39
CA THR A 145 17.53 -18.46 9.64
C THR A 145 16.51 -18.45 8.49
N TRP A 146 15.65 -17.44 8.43
CA TRP A 146 14.61 -17.27 7.41
C TRP A 146 13.71 -18.51 7.19
N ALA A 147 13.40 -19.24 8.26
CA ALA A 147 12.62 -20.47 8.18
C ALA A 147 11.31 -20.35 7.36
N PRO A 148 10.50 -19.26 7.46
CA PRO A 148 9.30 -19.09 6.63
C PRO A 148 9.57 -19.04 5.12
N PHE A 149 10.82 -18.79 4.71
CA PHE A 149 11.23 -18.62 3.32
C PHE A 149 12.12 -19.75 2.79
N ALA A 150 12.36 -20.80 3.57
CA ALA A 150 13.30 -21.88 3.22
C ALA A 150 13.05 -22.49 1.83
N ASN A 151 11.78 -22.58 1.41
CA ASN A 151 11.37 -23.15 0.12
C ASN A 151 11.29 -22.13 -1.03
N SER A 152 11.82 -20.92 -0.85
CA SER A 152 11.65 -19.81 -1.80
C SER A 152 12.96 -19.04 -1.99
N PRO A 153 13.85 -19.48 -2.90
CA PRO A 153 15.17 -18.86 -3.13
C PRO A 153 15.12 -17.35 -3.39
N SER A 154 14.10 -16.89 -4.13
CA SER A 154 13.88 -15.46 -4.38
C SER A 154 13.61 -14.67 -3.09
N ARG A 155 12.85 -15.24 -2.15
CA ARG A 155 12.56 -14.60 -0.85
C ARG A 155 13.76 -14.63 0.07
N LEU A 156 14.50 -15.74 0.11
CA LEU A 156 15.77 -15.82 0.84
C LEU A 156 16.75 -14.75 0.37
N GLY A 157 16.92 -14.60 -0.95
CA GLY A 157 17.79 -13.55 -1.50
C GLY A 157 17.32 -12.14 -1.16
N SER A 158 16.01 -11.88 -1.18
CA SER A 158 15.45 -10.58 -0.75
C SER A 158 15.60 -10.32 0.74
N ALA A 159 15.43 -11.35 1.58
CA ALA A 159 15.59 -11.25 3.02
C ALA A 159 17.04 -10.99 3.42
N GLN A 160 17.99 -11.69 2.79
CA GLN A 160 19.42 -11.45 3.00
C GLN A 160 19.81 -10.02 2.62
N ARG A 161 19.40 -9.54 1.43
CA ARG A 161 19.69 -8.15 1.01
C ARG A 161 19.11 -7.12 1.98
N LEU A 162 17.88 -7.32 2.45
CA LEU A 162 17.27 -6.41 3.40
C LEU A 162 17.99 -6.41 4.76
N TRP A 163 18.47 -7.58 5.20
CA TRP A 163 19.27 -7.70 6.41
C TRP A 163 20.63 -7.02 6.30
N ASP A 164 21.32 -7.19 5.18
CA ASP A 164 22.59 -6.52 4.91
C ASP A 164 22.40 -4.99 4.87
N GLN A 165 21.32 -4.52 4.25
CA GLN A 165 20.96 -3.10 4.26
C GLN A 165 20.65 -2.59 5.66
N LEU A 166 19.85 -3.33 6.45
CA LEU A 166 19.51 -2.95 7.82
C LEU A 166 20.76 -2.84 8.70
N THR A 167 21.65 -3.84 8.64
CA THR A 167 22.89 -3.85 9.43
C THR A 167 23.83 -2.69 9.09
N SER A 168 24.04 -2.40 7.80
CA SER A 168 24.82 -1.23 7.35
C SER A 168 24.15 0.09 7.77
N THR A 169 22.83 0.20 7.59
CA THR A 169 22.06 1.38 8.01
C THR A 169 22.24 1.68 9.50
N VAL A 170 22.17 0.66 10.35
CA VAL A 170 22.36 0.79 11.81
C VAL A 170 23.81 1.20 12.14
N ALA A 171 24.78 0.59 11.47
CA ALA A 171 26.21 0.89 11.67
C ALA A 171 26.56 2.34 11.29
N GLU A 172 25.91 2.87 10.27
CA GLU A 172 26.20 4.18 9.68
C GLU A 172 25.26 5.29 10.17
N GLY A 173 24.16 4.94 10.86
CA GLY A 173 23.13 5.88 11.29
C GLY A 173 22.26 6.41 10.15
N GLU A 174 22.21 5.67 9.04
CA GLU A 174 21.45 6.04 7.85
C GLU A 174 19.96 5.70 7.97
N VAL A 175 19.20 5.86 6.88
CA VAL A 175 17.78 5.55 6.82
C VAL A 175 17.53 4.31 5.98
N LEU A 176 16.82 3.34 6.53
CA LEU A 176 16.42 2.14 5.81
C LEU A 176 15.28 2.48 4.85
N GLN A 177 15.49 2.24 3.55
CA GLN A 177 14.44 2.40 2.55
C GLN A 177 13.44 1.24 2.61
N VAL A 178 12.15 1.55 2.73
CA VAL A 178 11.08 0.55 2.76
C VAL A 178 10.12 0.74 1.59
N GLY A 179 9.72 -0.38 0.97
CA GLY A 179 8.91 -0.40 -0.25
C GLY A 179 9.73 -0.43 -1.55
N ALA A 180 11.07 -0.43 -1.46
CA ALA A 180 11.99 -0.53 -2.62
C ALA A 180 12.14 -1.96 -3.18
N GLY A 181 11.07 -2.76 -3.16
CA GLY A 181 11.02 -4.10 -3.77
C GLY A 181 11.11 -5.30 -2.81
N ALA A 182 11.35 -5.07 -1.52
CA ALA A 182 11.16 -6.12 -0.52
C ALA A 182 9.65 -6.35 -0.28
N ARG A 183 9.22 -7.61 -0.33
CA ARG A 183 7.82 -7.94 -0.03
C ARG A 183 7.52 -7.77 1.46
N HIS A 184 6.28 -7.45 1.80
CA HIS A 184 5.87 -7.19 3.17
C HIS A 184 6.15 -8.35 4.14
N GLU A 185 6.09 -9.62 3.69
CA GLU A 185 6.46 -10.76 4.52
C GLU A 185 7.94 -10.72 4.91
N VAL A 186 8.81 -10.36 3.97
CA VAL A 186 10.26 -10.24 4.20
C VAL A 186 10.55 -9.10 5.18
N VAL A 187 9.94 -7.93 4.97
CA VAL A 187 10.10 -6.77 5.86
C VAL A 187 9.68 -7.13 7.29
N THR A 188 8.55 -7.81 7.43
CA THR A 188 8.02 -8.21 8.74
C THR A 188 9.00 -9.12 9.47
N GLU A 189 9.48 -10.19 8.83
CA GLU A 189 10.41 -11.14 9.45
C GLU A 189 11.77 -10.51 9.77
N THR A 190 12.28 -9.64 8.90
CA THR A 190 13.54 -8.90 9.15
C THR A 190 13.40 -7.99 10.37
N LEU A 191 12.34 -7.19 10.46
CA LEU A 191 12.13 -6.28 11.59
C LEU A 191 11.88 -7.04 12.89
N ARG A 192 11.13 -8.16 12.82
CA ARG A 192 10.90 -9.06 13.96
C ARG A 192 12.21 -9.56 14.54
N HIS A 193 13.07 -10.11 13.68
CA HIS A 193 14.34 -10.67 14.11
C HIS A 193 15.29 -9.60 14.62
N ALA A 194 15.36 -8.43 13.96
CA ALA A 194 16.12 -7.29 14.45
C ALA A 194 15.68 -6.86 15.85
N ALA A 195 14.37 -6.70 16.08
CA ALA A 195 13.84 -6.38 17.40
C ALA A 195 14.23 -7.42 18.46
N ALA A 196 14.17 -8.71 18.10
CA ALA A 196 14.53 -9.83 18.99
C ALA A 196 16.03 -9.88 19.34
N VAL A 197 16.91 -9.55 18.40
CA VAL A 197 18.37 -9.54 18.60
C VAL A 197 18.81 -8.32 19.39
N VAL A 198 18.32 -7.13 19.03
CA VAL A 198 18.76 -5.88 19.65
C VAL A 198 18.27 -5.79 21.09
N GLY A 199 16.97 -6.02 21.33
CA GLY A 199 16.38 -6.02 22.67
C GLY A 199 16.47 -4.69 23.44
N GLN A 200 17.24 -3.72 22.96
CA GLN A 200 17.55 -2.46 23.61
C GLN A 200 17.25 -1.27 22.69
N GLY A 201 16.01 -0.77 22.75
CA GLY A 201 15.64 0.62 22.50
C GLY A 201 16.09 1.34 21.21
N TYR A 202 16.69 0.67 20.22
CA TYR A 202 17.23 1.35 19.05
C TYR A 202 16.11 1.85 18.14
N GLY A 203 16.10 3.14 17.81
CA GLY A 203 15.13 3.77 16.92
C GLY A 203 15.56 3.68 15.46
N LEU A 204 15.19 2.60 14.77
CA LEU A 204 15.51 2.41 13.36
C LEU A 204 14.75 3.44 12.49
N ARG A 205 15.49 4.24 11.73
CA ARG A 205 14.90 5.21 10.80
C ARG A 205 14.42 4.51 9.53
N LEU A 206 13.17 4.78 9.15
CA LEU A 206 12.55 4.21 7.96
C LEU A 206 12.10 5.34 7.03
N MET A 207 12.43 5.25 5.74
CA MET A 207 11.92 6.14 4.70
C MET A 207 11.14 5.33 3.66
N TYR A 208 9.95 5.84 3.34
CA TYR A 208 9.09 5.24 2.34
C TYR A 208 9.44 5.72 0.93
N VAL A 209 8.94 5.00 -0.07
CA VAL A 209 9.15 5.29 -1.50
C VAL A 209 8.64 6.67 -1.96
N ASP A 210 7.76 7.32 -1.19
CA ASP A 210 7.30 8.69 -1.46
C ASP A 210 8.24 9.76 -0.87
N GLY A 211 9.37 9.34 -0.28
CA GLY A 211 10.35 10.20 0.38
C GLY A 211 9.96 10.63 1.79
N SER A 212 8.79 10.20 2.30
CA SER A 212 8.39 10.51 3.67
C SER A 212 9.13 9.61 4.67
N GLU A 213 9.69 10.22 5.71
CA GLU A 213 10.33 9.51 6.81
C GLU A 213 9.31 9.22 7.91
N ALA A 214 9.25 7.97 8.33
CA ALA A 214 8.40 7.53 9.43
C ALA A 214 8.97 7.97 10.79
N GLU A 215 8.18 7.83 11.84
CA GLU A 215 8.75 7.83 13.19
C GLU A 215 9.77 6.68 13.34
N PRO A 216 10.78 6.81 14.22
CA PRO A 216 11.75 5.74 14.45
C PRO A 216 11.05 4.44 14.88
N PHE A 217 11.39 3.34 14.19
CA PHE A 217 10.88 2.01 14.50
C PHE A 217 11.69 1.41 15.64
N SER A 218 11.04 1.24 16.78
CA SER A 218 11.72 0.79 17.99
C SER A 218 12.07 -0.68 17.89
N LEU A 219 13.37 -1.01 17.88
CA LEU A 219 13.88 -2.38 17.95
C LEU A 219 13.92 -2.86 19.41
N ILE A 220 12.75 -2.87 20.04
CA ILE A 220 12.54 -3.43 21.37
C ILE A 220 11.83 -4.77 21.20
N ALA A 221 12.36 -5.82 21.81
CA ALA A 221 11.63 -7.07 22.02
C ALA A 221 11.36 -7.23 23.52
N PRO A 222 10.18 -6.82 24.00
CA PRO A 222 9.81 -7.04 25.39
C PRO A 222 9.71 -8.54 25.61
N VAL A 223 10.67 -9.11 26.34
CA VAL A 223 10.64 -10.52 26.75
C VAL A 223 9.71 -10.62 27.96
N GLN A 224 8.40 -10.64 27.73
CA GLN A 224 7.45 -10.98 28.77
C GLN A 224 6.80 -12.34 28.49
N ARG A 225 6.62 -13.15 29.53
CA ARG A 225 5.92 -14.43 29.42
C ARG A 225 4.45 -14.15 29.15
N ALA A 226 4.02 -14.33 27.90
CA ALA A 226 2.61 -14.36 27.55
C ALA A 226 1.85 -15.30 28.50
N ARG A 227 0.85 -14.78 29.21
CA ARG A 227 -0.16 -15.60 29.86
C ARG A 227 -0.81 -16.45 28.77
N ARG A 228 -0.93 -17.77 28.99
CA ARG A 228 -1.53 -18.70 28.01
C ARG A 228 -2.81 -18.08 27.46
N ALA A 229 -2.83 -17.80 26.15
CA ALA A 229 -3.94 -17.11 25.52
C ALA A 229 -5.24 -17.89 25.76
N GLU A 230 -6.19 -17.27 26.46
CA GLU A 230 -7.49 -17.89 26.74
C GLU A 230 -8.40 -17.84 25.50
N ARG A 231 -8.17 -16.87 24.60
CA ARG A 231 -8.92 -16.69 23.35
C ARG A 231 -8.02 -16.20 22.22
N THR A 232 -8.27 -16.73 21.02
CA THR A 232 -7.62 -16.35 19.76
C THR A 232 -8.65 -15.74 18.82
N ILE A 233 -8.26 -14.70 18.07
CA ILE A 233 -9.04 -14.19 16.93
C ILE A 233 -8.16 -14.22 15.67
N ARG A 234 -8.80 -14.37 14.51
CA ARG A 234 -8.15 -14.28 13.21
C ARG A 234 -8.68 -13.07 12.47
N VAL A 235 -7.79 -12.18 12.04
CA VAL A 235 -8.17 -10.90 11.41
C VAL A 235 -7.35 -10.66 10.16
N GLY A 236 -8.00 -10.15 9.11
CA GLY A 236 -7.29 -9.61 7.95
C GLY A 236 -6.69 -8.25 8.28
N LEU A 237 -5.51 -7.93 7.75
CA LEU A 237 -4.88 -6.65 8.02
C LEU A 237 -5.72 -5.47 7.51
N MET A 238 -6.30 -5.57 6.30
CA MET A 238 -7.06 -4.47 5.71
C MET A 238 -8.23 -4.95 4.83
N SER A 239 -9.41 -4.37 5.05
CA SER A 239 -10.65 -4.73 4.35
C SER A 239 -10.57 -4.54 2.84
N MET A 240 -11.39 -5.22 2.05
CA MET A 240 -11.58 -4.98 0.59
C MET A 240 -10.33 -5.17 -0.28
N ARG A 241 -9.20 -5.65 0.27
CA ARG A 241 -8.00 -5.98 -0.52
C ARG A 241 -8.01 -7.41 -1.05
N HIS A 242 -8.55 -8.32 -0.25
CA HIS A 242 -8.62 -9.75 -0.53
C HIS A 242 -9.98 -10.27 -0.07
N THR A 243 -11.03 -10.01 -0.84
CA THR A 243 -12.41 -10.42 -0.48
C THR A 243 -12.56 -11.94 -0.39
N GLU A 244 -11.66 -12.68 -1.04
CA GLU A 244 -11.54 -14.13 -0.89
C GLU A 244 -11.24 -14.57 0.55
N LEU A 245 -10.65 -13.70 1.37
CA LEU A 245 -10.35 -13.98 2.78
C LEU A 245 -11.52 -13.67 3.72
N ASP A 246 -12.60 -13.03 3.25
CA ASP A 246 -13.72 -12.59 4.10
C ASP A 246 -14.35 -13.75 4.89
N ALA A 247 -14.40 -14.94 4.31
CA ALA A 247 -14.93 -16.14 4.96
C ALA A 247 -13.95 -16.79 5.95
N ALA A 248 -12.67 -16.41 5.91
CA ALA A 248 -11.59 -17.02 6.69
C ALA A 248 -11.12 -16.16 7.87
N VAL A 249 -11.69 -14.97 8.06
CA VAL A 249 -11.31 -14.02 9.13
C VAL A 249 -12.54 -13.55 9.90
N ASP A 250 -12.37 -13.28 11.20
CA ASP A 250 -13.41 -12.74 12.08
C ASP A 250 -13.69 -11.25 11.81
N GLY A 251 -12.75 -10.59 11.13
CA GLY A 251 -12.87 -9.19 10.76
C GLY A 251 -11.57 -8.62 10.22
N TYR A 252 -11.53 -7.29 10.12
CA TYR A 252 -10.37 -6.57 9.60
C TYR A 252 -9.78 -5.61 10.62
N TRP A 253 -8.46 -5.59 10.70
CA TRP A 253 -7.73 -4.69 11.58
C TRP A 253 -7.94 -3.24 11.15
N PHE A 254 -7.71 -2.95 9.86
CA PHE A 254 -7.92 -1.64 9.28
C PHE A 254 -9.04 -1.61 8.24
N ARG A 255 -9.77 -0.48 8.18
CA ARG A 255 -10.70 -0.18 7.09
C ARG A 255 -9.94 0.50 5.95
N ASN A 256 -10.01 -0.07 4.75
CA ASN A 256 -9.29 0.46 3.57
C ASN A 256 -9.59 1.92 3.29
N ARG A 257 -10.84 2.37 3.47
CA ARG A 257 -11.23 3.78 3.30
C ARG A 257 -10.49 4.73 4.26
N LEU A 258 -10.18 4.29 5.47
CA LEU A 258 -9.50 5.12 6.47
C LEU A 258 -7.99 5.14 6.29
N VAL A 259 -7.44 4.06 5.73
CA VAL A 259 -6.00 3.93 5.45
C VAL A 259 -5.62 4.60 4.13
N SER A 260 -6.47 4.48 3.10
CA SER A 260 -6.19 4.97 1.74
C SER A 260 -6.63 6.42 1.48
N THR A 261 -6.60 7.29 2.49
CA THR A 261 -6.90 8.73 2.30
C THR A 261 -5.67 9.48 1.79
N SER A 262 -5.85 10.68 1.24
CA SER A 262 -4.74 11.56 0.84
C SER A 262 -3.87 11.97 2.02
N ARG A 263 -2.76 11.26 2.23
CA ARG A 263 -1.69 11.54 3.19
C ARG A 263 -0.40 10.84 2.73
N THR A 264 0.74 11.23 3.26
CA THR A 264 2.03 10.55 3.02
C THR A 264 2.01 9.12 3.59
N LEU A 265 2.93 8.28 3.12
CA LEU A 265 3.07 6.92 3.65
C LEU A 265 3.48 6.93 5.13
N ALA A 266 4.33 7.87 5.55
CA ALA A 266 4.67 8.09 6.96
C ALA A 266 3.46 8.49 7.82
N GLU A 267 2.58 9.36 7.33
CA GLU A 267 1.33 9.71 8.04
C GLU A 267 0.36 8.53 8.10
N THR A 268 0.36 7.66 7.10
CA THR A 268 -0.43 6.43 7.09
C THR A 268 0.09 5.43 8.12
N ASP A 269 1.40 5.24 8.19
CA ASP A 269 2.08 4.46 9.23
C ASP A 269 1.72 4.96 10.63
N ARG A 270 1.86 6.27 10.89
CA ARG A 270 1.48 6.88 12.18
C ARG A 270 0.02 6.59 12.55
N PHE A 271 -0.90 6.73 11.60
CA PHE A 271 -2.31 6.41 11.82
C PHE A 271 -2.52 4.93 12.17
N CYS A 272 -1.88 4.02 11.42
CA CYS A 272 -1.97 2.58 11.65
C CYS A 272 -1.36 2.18 13.00
N THR A 273 -0.28 2.85 13.41
CA THR A 273 0.35 2.71 14.72
C THR A 273 -0.60 3.08 15.84
N ALA A 274 -1.14 4.29 15.82
CA ALA A 274 -2.08 4.76 16.85
C ALA A 274 -3.33 3.86 16.93
N THR A 275 -3.89 3.50 15.77
CA THR A 275 -5.07 2.61 15.70
C THR A 275 -4.77 1.23 16.28
N THR A 276 -3.56 0.71 16.06
CA THR A 276 -3.15 -0.62 16.55
C THR A 276 -3.03 -0.62 18.07
N ILE A 277 -2.41 0.40 18.67
CA ILE A 277 -2.31 0.54 20.12
C ILE A 277 -3.71 0.56 20.76
N THR A 278 -4.63 1.36 20.23
CA THR A 278 -6.02 1.42 20.72
C THR A 278 -6.71 0.05 20.64
N LYS A 279 -6.60 -0.64 19.50
CA LYS A 279 -7.22 -1.96 19.31
C LYS A 279 -6.61 -3.03 20.22
N LEU A 280 -5.29 -3.03 20.42
CA LEU A 280 -4.63 -3.96 21.34
C LEU A 280 -5.13 -3.77 22.77
N HIS A 281 -5.33 -2.53 23.20
CA HIS A 281 -5.96 -2.25 24.49
C HIS A 281 -7.38 -2.83 24.58
N GLU A 282 -8.23 -2.60 23.58
CA GLU A 282 -9.59 -3.14 23.54
C GLU A 282 -9.62 -4.67 23.57
N LEU A 283 -8.75 -5.32 22.78
CA LEU A 283 -8.66 -6.78 22.73
C LEU A 283 -8.17 -7.38 24.05
N TYR A 284 -7.18 -6.75 24.69
CA TYR A 284 -6.69 -7.19 25.99
C TYR A 284 -7.78 -7.11 27.06
N GLN A 285 -8.54 -6.00 27.10
CA GLN A 285 -9.69 -5.86 28.01
C GLN A 285 -10.81 -6.88 27.74
N ALA A 286 -10.94 -7.35 26.48
CA ALA A 286 -11.87 -8.40 26.09
C ALA A 286 -11.36 -9.84 26.35
N GLY A 287 -10.16 -9.99 26.94
CA GLY A 287 -9.56 -11.29 27.24
C GLY A 287 -9.00 -12.03 26.02
N ILE A 288 -8.72 -11.31 24.92
CA ILE A 288 -8.04 -11.89 23.75
C ILE A 288 -6.53 -11.88 24.00
N GLY A 289 -5.91 -13.06 23.94
CA GLY A 289 -4.47 -13.24 24.18
C GLY A 289 -3.66 -13.50 22.91
N ARG A 290 -4.31 -13.85 21.79
CA ARG A 290 -3.64 -14.14 20.52
C ARG A 290 -4.42 -13.57 19.33
N VAL A 291 -3.68 -12.97 18.41
CA VAL A 291 -4.17 -12.48 17.12
C VAL A 291 -3.45 -13.23 16.00
N GLU A 292 -4.19 -13.92 15.15
CA GLU A 292 -3.71 -14.42 13.88
C GLU A 292 -3.97 -13.37 12.80
N LEU A 293 -2.90 -12.73 12.31
CA LEU A 293 -3.00 -11.57 11.42
C LEU A 293 -2.71 -11.98 9.98
N VAL A 294 -3.73 -11.96 9.11
CA VAL A 294 -3.56 -12.25 7.69
C VAL A 294 -3.09 -10.99 6.94
N HIS A 295 -1.90 -11.05 6.35
CA HIS A 295 -1.30 -9.92 5.65
C HIS A 295 -1.87 -9.71 4.24
N THR A 296 -2.02 -8.44 3.85
CA THR A 296 -2.69 -8.02 2.60
C THR A 296 -1.88 -6.99 1.78
N GLY A 297 -0.56 -6.90 2.01
CA GLY A 297 0.38 -6.21 1.11
C GLY A 297 0.25 -4.69 1.01
N PHE A 298 0.02 -3.98 2.12
CA PHE A 298 0.16 -2.53 2.16
C PHE A 298 1.16 -2.10 3.23
N GLU A 299 2.38 -1.78 2.81
CA GLU A 299 3.57 -1.61 3.63
C GLU A 299 3.40 -0.66 4.82
N PRO A 300 2.89 0.59 4.69
CA PRO A 300 2.75 1.46 5.86
C PRO A 300 1.73 0.94 6.88
N ALA A 301 0.72 0.17 6.46
CA ALA A 301 -0.20 -0.48 7.39
C ALA A 301 0.46 -1.66 8.11
N VAL A 302 1.29 -2.44 7.41
CA VAL A 302 2.08 -3.53 8.01
C VAL A 302 3.05 -2.96 9.05
N ILE A 303 3.86 -1.98 8.65
CA ILE A 303 4.87 -1.38 9.54
C ILE A 303 4.19 -0.67 10.71
N GLY A 304 3.14 0.11 10.46
CA GLY A 304 2.40 0.78 11.52
C GLY A 304 1.75 -0.20 12.49
N PHE A 305 1.23 -1.34 12.00
CA PHE A 305 0.75 -2.39 12.89
C PHE A 305 1.86 -2.88 13.82
N TYR A 306 3.02 -3.31 13.29
CA TYR A 306 4.08 -3.87 14.12
C TYR A 306 4.75 -2.84 15.02
N ARG A 307 4.85 -1.59 14.58
CA ARG A 307 5.28 -0.48 15.42
C ARG A 307 4.36 -0.32 16.61
N GLY A 308 3.04 -0.28 16.36
CA GLY A 308 2.04 -0.19 17.43
C GLY A 308 2.08 -1.39 18.38
N LEU A 309 2.31 -2.60 17.86
CA LEU A 309 2.51 -3.80 18.66
C LEU A 309 3.74 -3.69 19.58
N LEU A 310 4.89 -3.30 19.04
CA LEU A 310 6.11 -3.17 19.85
C LEU A 310 5.99 -2.06 20.89
N THR A 311 5.36 -0.93 20.54
CA THR A 311 5.03 0.13 21.51
C THR A 311 4.15 -0.41 22.64
N TRP A 312 3.05 -1.10 22.31
CA TRP A 312 2.17 -1.71 23.28
C TRP A 312 2.88 -2.70 24.21
N LEU A 313 3.71 -3.58 23.64
CA LEU A 313 4.47 -4.56 24.43
C LEU A 313 5.52 -3.90 25.31
N ALA A 314 6.13 -2.80 24.87
CA ALA A 314 7.14 -2.06 25.62
C ALA A 314 6.53 -1.34 26.85
N ASP A 315 5.28 -0.90 26.74
CA ASP A 315 4.54 -0.26 27.84
C ASP A 315 4.17 -1.24 28.97
N GLY A 316 4.22 -2.56 28.71
CA GLY A 316 4.00 -3.60 29.73
C GLY A 316 2.57 -3.70 30.27
N VAL A 317 1.60 -3.04 29.63
CA VAL A 317 0.20 -2.94 30.09
C VAL A 317 -0.59 -4.24 29.88
N GLY A 318 -0.21 -5.05 28.89
CA GLY A 318 -0.86 -6.31 28.59
C GLY A 318 -0.08 -7.13 27.57
N GLN A 319 -0.45 -8.41 27.44
CA GLN A 319 0.25 -9.35 26.57
C GLN A 319 -0.71 -9.89 25.52
N ILE A 320 -0.38 -9.64 24.26
CA ILE A 320 -1.04 -10.20 23.10
C ILE A 320 0.05 -10.76 22.20
N GLU A 321 -0.07 -12.03 21.85
CA GLU A 321 0.75 -12.67 20.84
C GLU A 321 0.18 -12.38 19.45
N VAL A 322 1.04 -12.09 18.48
CA VAL A 322 0.62 -11.90 17.09
C VAL A 322 1.33 -12.90 16.18
N GLN A 323 0.53 -13.77 15.58
CA GLN A 323 0.96 -14.74 14.57
C GLN A 323 0.71 -14.15 13.18
N PRO A 324 1.73 -13.69 12.44
CA PRO A 324 1.54 -13.35 11.04
C PRO A 324 1.16 -14.58 10.21
N LEU A 325 0.21 -14.39 9.30
CA LEU A 325 -0.18 -15.34 8.26
C LEU A 325 0.01 -14.67 6.90
N TYR A 326 0.92 -15.19 6.09
CA TYR A 326 1.27 -14.66 4.77
C TYR A 326 0.51 -15.40 3.67
N LEU A 327 -0.21 -14.67 2.80
CA LEU A 327 -0.89 -15.26 1.66
C LEU A 327 0.10 -15.51 0.51
N ILE A 328 0.66 -16.72 0.46
CA ILE A 328 1.67 -17.17 -0.50
C ILE A 328 1.14 -18.42 -1.22
N GLY A 329 0.12 -18.23 -2.07
CA GLY A 329 -0.68 -19.35 -2.57
C GLY A 329 -1.64 -19.84 -1.48
N ASP A 330 -1.08 -20.39 -0.39
CA ASP A 330 -1.76 -20.73 0.85
C ASP A 330 -1.39 -19.75 1.98
N LEU A 331 -2.05 -19.87 3.14
CA LEU A 331 -1.67 -19.16 4.36
C LEU A 331 -0.43 -19.83 4.98
N VAL A 332 0.69 -19.12 4.97
CA VAL A 332 1.95 -19.56 5.58
C VAL A 332 2.14 -18.82 6.89
N GLU A 333 2.33 -19.55 7.98
CA GLU A 333 2.67 -18.98 9.28
C GLU A 333 4.06 -18.32 9.23
N GLY A 334 4.13 -17.05 9.61
CA GLY A 334 5.39 -16.38 9.90
C GLY A 334 5.86 -16.64 11.33
N THR A 335 6.81 -15.84 11.80
CA THR A 335 7.32 -15.99 13.16
C THR A 335 6.47 -15.21 14.16
N LEU A 336 6.13 -15.85 15.28
CA LEU A 336 5.34 -15.26 16.35
C LEU A 336 6.00 -14.02 16.95
N TRP A 337 5.19 -12.98 17.15
CA TRP A 337 5.52 -11.74 17.87
C TRP A 337 4.91 -11.76 19.28
N GLY A 338 5.63 -11.23 20.26
CA GLY A 338 5.15 -11.16 21.66
C GLY A 338 5.34 -12.44 22.48
N ALA A 339 5.87 -13.53 21.90
CA ALA A 339 6.20 -14.75 22.63
C ALA A 339 7.68 -14.80 23.04
N ARG A 340 7.94 -15.35 24.23
CA ARG A 340 9.30 -15.63 24.71
C ARG A 340 9.87 -16.84 23.96
N ARG A 341 11.13 -16.79 23.50
CA ARG A 341 11.89 -18.01 23.15
C ARG A 341 11.89 -18.92 24.37
N GLY A 342 11.21 -20.06 24.28
CA GLY A 342 11.42 -21.15 25.23
C GLY A 342 12.88 -21.59 25.11
N ALA A 343 13.49 -22.01 26.22
CA ALA A 343 14.88 -22.51 26.26
C ALA A 343 15.11 -23.79 25.41
N ALA A 344 14.12 -24.22 24.62
CA ALA A 344 14.14 -25.42 23.80
C ALA A 344 14.45 -25.15 22.31
N ASP A 345 14.47 -23.90 21.86
CA ASP A 345 14.82 -23.54 20.47
C ASP A 345 16.34 -23.34 20.25
N ASP A 346 17.15 -23.50 21.30
CA ASP A 346 18.62 -23.39 21.26
C ASP A 346 19.34 -24.76 21.40
N SER A 347 18.64 -25.88 21.14
CA SER A 347 19.22 -27.24 21.21
C SER A 347 19.24 -27.97 19.87
#